data_AF-A0ABD0SSU7-F1
#
_entry.id   AF-A0ABD0SSU7-F1
#
_cell.length_a   1.000
_cell.length_b   1.000
_cell.length_c   1.000
_cell.angle_alpha   90.00
_cell.angle_beta   90.00
_cell.angle_gamma   90.00
#
_symmetry.space_group_name_H-M   'P 1'
#
loop_
_entity.id
_entity.type
_entity.pdbx_description
1 polymer ?
#
loop_
_entity_poly.entity_id
_entity_poly.type
_entity_poly.pdbx_seq_one_letter_code
_entity_poly.pdbx_strand_id
1 'polypeptide(L)'
;MATLIQSYEQQYSVLTADITAKIGRLKSNNEENRDQLAREIQANFEEANDLLEQLELESRSAGAGSRVAAYRAELQRVREEYRSVTSNSATFNIDNEEVYDDWSGANEQHRKLLDNTERIERTGKTLTEGYRLVLETEQIGAAVLQDLSGQRETIQRSRGRLRETDEQLNRSSRLLNSMVMRAMQDRFVLVMVFLVIGALGCLALYFTIT
;
A
#
# COMPACT_ATOMS: atom_id res chain seq x y z
N MET A 1 19.75 -5.15 3.03
CA MET A 1 18.33 -4.73 2.94
C MET A 1 17.88 -4.59 1.49
N ALA A 2 18.52 -3.78 0.63
CA ALA A 2 18.16 -3.70 -0.80
C ALA A 2 18.27 -5.04 -1.58
N THR A 3 19.18 -5.92 -1.17
CA THR A 3 19.40 -7.24 -1.79
C THR A 3 18.27 -8.25 -1.54
N LEU A 4 17.56 -8.13 -0.40
CA LEU A 4 16.50 -9.07 -0.04
C LEU A 4 15.22 -8.78 -0.85
N ILE A 5 14.85 -7.50 -0.95
CA ILE A 5 13.76 -7.02 -1.81
C ILE A 5 13.98 -7.46 -3.26
N GLN A 6 15.20 -7.26 -3.79
CA GLN A 6 15.53 -7.66 -5.15
C GLN A 6 15.43 -9.18 -5.36
N SER A 7 15.79 -9.99 -4.34
CA SER A 7 15.66 -11.44 -4.40
C SER A 7 14.20 -11.90 -4.41
N TYR A 8 13.32 -11.22 -3.67
CA TYR A 8 11.88 -11.49 -3.67
C TYR A 8 11.20 -11.02 -4.95
N GLU A 9 11.59 -9.88 -5.51
CA GLU A 9 11.11 -9.41 -6.81
C GLU A 9 11.48 -10.40 -7.94
N GLN A 10 12.70 -10.94 -7.89
CA GLN A 10 13.13 -11.98 -8.84
C GLN A 10 12.32 -13.27 -8.70
N GLN A 11 12.10 -13.73 -7.46
CA GLN A 11 11.28 -14.93 -7.19
C GLN A 11 9.83 -14.74 -7.65
N TYR A 12 9.25 -13.57 -7.35
CA TYR A 12 7.90 -13.22 -7.79
C TYR A 12 7.78 -13.21 -9.32
N SER A 13 8.75 -12.62 -10.03
CA SER A 13 8.75 -12.58 -11.49
C SER A 13 8.86 -13.96 -12.14
N VAL A 14 9.64 -14.88 -11.54
CA VAL A 14 9.75 -16.26 -12.03
C VAL A 14 8.43 -17.00 -11.81
N LEU A 15 7.82 -16.82 -10.64
CA LEU A 15 6.59 -17.50 -10.26
C LEU A 15 5.38 -17.04 -11.09
N THR A 16 5.25 -15.75 -11.38
CA THR A 16 4.19 -15.23 -12.26
C THR A 16 4.37 -15.69 -13.71
N ALA A 17 5.60 -15.80 -14.19
CA ALA A 17 5.89 -16.37 -15.51
C ALA A 17 5.50 -17.86 -15.58
N ASP A 18 5.79 -18.65 -14.53
CA ASP A 18 5.40 -20.06 -14.43
C ASP A 18 3.88 -20.23 -14.39
N ILE A 19 3.17 -19.41 -13.59
CA ILE A 19 1.70 -19.38 -13.54
C ILE A 19 1.14 -19.10 -14.94
N THR A 20 1.65 -18.07 -15.62
CA THR A 20 1.16 -17.68 -16.96
C THR A 20 1.40 -18.79 -18.00
N ALA A 21 2.57 -19.44 -17.96
CA ALA A 21 2.88 -20.56 -18.84
C ALA A 21 1.96 -21.78 -18.59
N LYS A 22 1.68 -22.08 -17.31
CA LYS A 22 0.75 -23.16 -16.92
C LYS A 22 -0.69 -22.84 -17.33
N ILE A 23 -1.15 -21.59 -17.22
CA ILE A 23 -2.46 -21.14 -17.74
C ILE A 23 -2.54 -21.34 -19.26
N GLY A 24 -1.47 -20.99 -19.99
CA GLY A 24 -1.37 -21.24 -21.43
C GLY A 24 -1.45 -22.72 -21.79
N ARG A 25 -0.80 -23.60 -21.01
CA ARG A 25 -0.91 -25.06 -21.15
C ARG A 25 -2.31 -25.57 -20.84
N LEU A 26 -2.96 -25.04 -19.80
CA LEU A 26 -4.34 -25.38 -19.43
C LEU A 26 -5.34 -25.10 -20.56
N LYS A 27 -5.08 -24.06 -21.36
CA LYS A 27 -5.89 -23.71 -22.54
C LYS A 27 -5.71 -24.67 -23.72
N SER A 28 -4.56 -25.36 -23.80
CA SER A 28 -4.17 -26.16 -24.97
C SER A 28 -4.24 -27.68 -24.75
N ASN A 29 -4.30 -28.18 -23.51
CA ASN A 29 -4.18 -29.60 -23.20
C ASN A 29 -5.50 -30.29 -22.84
N ASN A 30 -5.60 -31.56 -23.24
CA ASN A 30 -6.70 -32.48 -22.94
C ASN A 30 -6.84 -32.78 -21.43
N GLU A 31 -8.06 -33.14 -21.06
CA GLU A 31 -8.65 -33.16 -19.70
C GLU A 31 -7.90 -33.96 -18.64
N GLU A 32 -7.08 -34.96 -19.02
CA GLU A 32 -6.43 -35.89 -18.09
C GLU A 32 -5.47 -35.25 -17.08
N ASN A 33 -4.81 -34.14 -17.45
CA ASN A 33 -3.87 -33.44 -16.56
C ASN A 33 -4.41 -32.11 -16.04
N ARG A 34 -5.68 -31.81 -16.31
CA ARG A 34 -6.27 -30.49 -16.09
C ARG A 34 -6.45 -30.18 -14.61
N ASP A 35 -6.92 -31.16 -13.85
CA ASP A 35 -7.09 -31.07 -12.40
C ASP A 35 -5.75 -31.00 -11.67
N GLN A 36 -4.73 -31.72 -12.16
CA GLN A 36 -3.38 -31.64 -11.61
C GLN A 36 -2.77 -30.26 -11.87
N LEU A 37 -2.86 -29.76 -13.11
CA LEU A 37 -2.39 -28.42 -13.45
C LEU A 37 -3.12 -27.32 -12.65
N ALA A 38 -4.43 -27.47 -12.46
CA ALA A 38 -5.23 -26.53 -11.68
C ALA A 38 -4.78 -26.48 -10.20
N ARG A 39 -4.47 -27.64 -9.60
CA ARG A 39 -3.90 -27.71 -8.24
C ARG A 39 -2.52 -27.07 -8.16
N GLU A 40 -1.66 -27.31 -9.14
CA GLU A 40 -0.31 -26.71 -9.19
C GLU A 40 -0.37 -25.19 -9.41
N ILE A 41 -1.27 -24.70 -10.25
CA ILE A 41 -1.49 -23.25 -10.47
C ILE A 41 -1.99 -22.60 -9.17
N GLN A 42 -2.91 -23.25 -8.46
CA GLN A 42 -3.44 -22.75 -7.19
C GLN A 42 -2.35 -22.69 -6.11
N ALA A 43 -1.50 -23.71 -6.00
CA ALA A 43 -0.35 -23.71 -5.08
C ALA A 43 0.64 -22.58 -5.41
N ASN A 44 0.95 -22.37 -6.69
CA ASN A 44 1.82 -21.27 -7.12
C ASN A 44 1.20 -19.88 -6.81
N PHE A 45 -0.12 -19.74 -6.89
CA PHE A 45 -0.80 -18.50 -6.48
C PHE A 45 -0.69 -18.24 -4.98
N GLU A 46 -0.76 -19.27 -4.14
CA GLU A 46 -0.55 -19.14 -2.69
C GLU A 46 0.89 -18.71 -2.39
N GLU A 47 1.89 -19.36 -2.99
CA GLU A 47 3.30 -18.98 -2.85
C GLU A 47 3.57 -17.55 -3.33
N ALA A 48 2.91 -17.11 -4.41
CA ALA A 48 3.02 -15.73 -4.91
C ALA A 48 2.39 -14.70 -3.95
N ASN A 49 1.34 -15.07 -3.21
CA ASN A 49 0.74 -14.22 -2.20
C ASN A 49 1.64 -14.11 -0.96
N ASP A 50 2.24 -15.23 -0.52
CA ASP A 50 3.17 -15.24 0.61
C ASP A 50 4.41 -14.38 0.32
N LEU A 51 4.95 -14.46 -0.89
CA LEU A 51 6.06 -13.61 -1.34
C LEU A 51 5.68 -12.13 -1.40
N LEU A 52 4.45 -11.80 -1.81
CA LEU A 52 3.95 -10.42 -1.80
C LEU A 52 3.75 -9.87 -0.38
N GLU A 53 3.31 -10.70 0.56
CA GLU A 53 3.18 -10.31 1.96
C GLU A 53 4.55 -10.01 2.58
N GLN A 54 5.55 -10.86 2.33
CA GLN A 54 6.94 -10.62 2.74
C GLN A 54 7.51 -9.35 2.12
N LEU A 55 7.23 -9.08 0.84
CA LEU A 55 7.59 -7.83 0.17
C LEU A 55 6.88 -6.61 0.76
N GLU A 56 5.63 -6.72 1.20
CA GLU A 56 4.91 -5.62 1.87
C GLU A 56 5.53 -5.29 3.23
N LEU A 57 5.88 -6.30 4.02
CA LEU A 57 6.52 -6.13 5.33
C LEU A 57 7.89 -5.46 5.19
N GLU A 58 8.71 -5.93 4.25
CA GLU A 58 10.05 -5.39 4.01
C GLU A 58 9.98 -3.97 3.38
N SER A 59 9.03 -3.72 2.48
CA SER A 59 8.89 -2.42 1.79
C SER A 59 8.25 -1.32 2.65
N ARG A 60 7.44 -1.66 3.66
CA ARG A 60 6.97 -0.73 4.70
C ARG A 60 8.14 -0.17 5.53
N SER A 61 9.18 -0.97 5.76
CA SER A 61 10.39 -0.51 6.45
C SER A 61 11.23 0.48 5.62
N ALA A 62 11.13 0.41 4.29
CA ALA A 62 11.94 1.16 3.33
C ALA A 62 11.19 2.29 2.59
N GLY A 63 9.91 2.53 2.89
CA GLY A 63 9.10 3.60 2.27
C GLY A 63 8.69 3.35 0.81
N ALA A 64 8.71 2.09 0.35
CA ALA A 64 8.51 1.71 -1.07
C ALA A 64 7.13 1.10 -1.39
N GLY A 65 6.08 1.52 -0.67
CA GLY A 65 4.73 0.91 -0.77
C GLY A 65 4.05 0.97 -2.15
N SER A 66 4.49 1.85 -3.05
CA SER A 66 3.92 1.98 -4.40
C SER A 66 4.21 0.79 -5.33
N ARG A 67 5.30 0.04 -5.09
CA ARG A 67 5.70 -1.08 -5.97
C ARG A 67 4.90 -2.36 -5.69
N VAL A 68 4.65 -2.64 -4.41
CA VAL A 68 3.84 -3.79 -3.97
C VAL A 68 2.39 -3.70 -4.47
N ALA A 69 1.83 -2.49 -4.52
CA ALA A 69 0.49 -2.27 -5.07
C ALA A 69 0.40 -2.63 -6.57
N ALA A 70 1.45 -2.35 -7.35
CA ALA A 70 1.50 -2.71 -8.77
C ALA A 70 1.57 -4.23 -8.98
N TYR A 71 2.42 -4.93 -8.22
CA TYR A 71 2.51 -6.39 -8.28
C TYR A 71 1.21 -7.07 -7.81
N ARG A 72 0.51 -6.52 -6.80
CA ARG A 72 -0.80 -7.03 -6.38
C ARG A 72 -1.85 -6.93 -7.50
N ALA A 73 -1.89 -5.80 -8.20
CA ALA A 73 -2.79 -5.60 -9.34
C ALA A 73 -2.49 -6.58 -10.49
N GLU A 74 -1.21 -6.83 -10.75
CA GLU A 74 -0.78 -7.81 -11.77
C GLU A 74 -1.20 -9.24 -11.40
N LEU A 75 -0.99 -9.67 -10.15
CA LEU A 75 -1.39 -10.99 -9.69
C LEU A 75 -2.91 -11.19 -9.80
N GLN A 76 -3.69 -10.15 -9.49
CA GLN A 76 -5.15 -10.17 -9.60
C GLN A 76 -5.61 -10.32 -11.06
N ARG A 77 -4.96 -9.63 -11.99
CA ARG A 77 -5.22 -9.77 -13.44
C ARG A 77 -4.98 -11.21 -13.92
N VAL A 78 -3.86 -11.82 -13.52
CA VAL A 78 -3.52 -13.20 -13.89
C VAL A 78 -4.50 -14.20 -13.29
N ARG A 79 -5.01 -13.93 -12.07
CA ARG A 79 -6.05 -14.74 -11.41
C ARG A 79 -7.40 -14.67 -12.13
N GLU A 80 -7.79 -13.49 -12.60
CA GLU A 80 -9.00 -13.33 -13.42
C GLU A 80 -8.88 -14.08 -14.75
N GLU A 81 -7.71 -14.04 -15.39
CA GLU A 81 -7.43 -14.81 -16.60
C GLU A 81 -7.54 -16.33 -16.37
N TYR A 82 -6.93 -16.85 -15.30
CA TYR A 82 -7.08 -18.26 -14.90
C TYR A 82 -8.54 -18.67 -14.67
N ARG A 83 -9.31 -17.81 -13.99
CA ARG A 83 -10.74 -18.06 -13.73
C ARG A 83 -11.54 -18.13 -15.04
N SER A 84 -11.26 -17.25 -16.00
CA SER A 84 -11.92 -17.23 -17.30
C SER A 84 -11.62 -18.49 -18.13
N VAL A 85 -10.37 -18.98 -18.11
CA VAL A 85 -9.97 -20.21 -18.80
C VAL A 85 -10.62 -21.44 -18.15
N THR A 86 -10.72 -21.43 -16.82
CA THR A 86 -11.37 -22.51 -16.08
C THR A 86 -12.88 -22.55 -16.31
N SER A 87 -13.56 -21.40 -16.27
CA SER A 87 -15.02 -21.31 -16.47
C SER A 87 -15.46 -21.59 -17.90
N ASN A 88 -14.72 -21.11 -18.90
CA ASN A 88 -15.05 -21.37 -20.31
C ASN A 88 -14.97 -22.86 -20.66
N SER A 89 -14.17 -23.64 -19.93
CA SER A 89 -14.08 -25.09 -20.09
C SER A 89 -15.26 -25.83 -19.42
N ALA A 90 -15.87 -25.24 -18.39
CA ALA A 90 -17.07 -25.78 -17.75
C ALA A 90 -18.34 -25.52 -18.58
N THR A 91 -18.39 -24.41 -19.33
CA THR A 91 -19.50 -24.11 -20.25
C THR A 91 -19.48 -24.99 -21.50
N PHE A 92 -18.32 -25.51 -21.91
CA PHE A 92 -18.23 -26.44 -23.06
C PHE A 92 -18.71 -27.88 -22.72
N ASN A 93 -18.88 -28.21 -21.44
CA ASN A 93 -19.32 -29.54 -20.97
C ASN A 93 -20.82 -29.64 -20.66
N ILE A 94 -21.63 -28.60 -20.95
CA ILE A 94 -23.08 -28.59 -20.67
C ILE A 94 -23.93 -28.94 -21.90
N ASP A 95 -23.31 -29.28 -23.04
CA ASP A 95 -24.03 -29.44 -24.32
C ASP A 95 -23.87 -30.82 -25.00
N ASN A 96 -23.42 -31.85 -24.27
CA ASN A 96 -23.32 -33.22 -24.80
C ASN A 96 -23.75 -34.29 -23.78
N GLU A 97 -24.98 -34.22 -23.31
CA GLU A 97 -25.63 -35.40 -22.77
C GLU A 97 -26.98 -35.59 -23.47
N GLU A 98 -26.91 -36.35 -24.57
CA GLU A 98 -28.05 -36.93 -25.26
C GLU A 98 -28.95 -37.64 -24.25
N VAL A 99 -30.15 -37.07 -24.07
CA VAL A 99 -31.24 -37.63 -23.29
C VAL A 99 -31.72 -38.90 -24.01
N TYR A 100 -31.21 -40.06 -23.58
CA TYR A 100 -31.91 -41.32 -23.76
C TYR A 100 -32.95 -41.46 -22.64
N ASP A 101 -34.20 -41.25 -23.01
CA ASP A 101 -35.39 -41.55 -22.24
C ASP A 101 -35.55 -43.07 -22.07
N ASP A 102 -35.50 -43.59 -20.84
CA ASP A 102 -36.42 -44.65 -20.40
C ASP A 102 -36.40 -44.85 -18.86
N TRP A 103 -37.60 -44.81 -18.26
CA TRP A 103 -37.98 -45.52 -17.03
C TRP A 103 -37.49 -45.06 -15.62
N SER A 104 -37.76 -43.82 -15.17
CA SER A 104 -37.77 -43.50 -13.70
C SER A 104 -38.43 -42.17 -13.26
N GLY A 105 -39.48 -41.69 -13.92
CA GLY A 105 -40.01 -40.32 -13.74
C GLY A 105 -40.40 -39.88 -12.32
N ALA A 106 -40.76 -40.79 -11.41
CA ALA A 106 -41.21 -40.44 -10.05
C ALA A 106 -40.07 -40.23 -9.04
N ASN A 107 -38.96 -40.98 -9.15
CA ASN A 107 -37.82 -40.85 -8.24
C ASN A 107 -36.91 -39.68 -8.62
N GLU A 108 -36.81 -39.38 -9.91
CA GLU A 108 -36.03 -38.26 -10.47
C GLU A 108 -36.57 -36.91 -9.99
N GLN A 109 -37.90 -36.74 -9.99
CA GLN A 109 -38.56 -35.52 -9.56
C GLN A 109 -38.39 -35.27 -8.05
N HIS A 110 -38.43 -36.33 -7.24
CA HIS A 110 -38.22 -36.23 -5.80
C HIS A 110 -36.75 -35.94 -5.44
N ARG A 111 -35.79 -36.54 -6.16
CA ARG A 111 -34.35 -36.19 -6.05
C ARG A 111 -34.09 -34.73 -6.41
N LYS A 112 -34.72 -34.21 -7.47
CA LYS A 112 -34.58 -32.79 -7.87
C LYS A 112 -35.14 -31.83 -6.82
N LEU A 113 -36.24 -32.16 -6.14
CA LEU A 113 -36.80 -31.33 -5.07
C LEU A 113 -35.94 -31.34 -3.80
N LEU A 114 -35.37 -32.51 -3.45
CA LEU A 114 -34.41 -32.63 -2.35
C LEU A 114 -33.13 -31.84 -2.62
N ASP A 115 -32.57 -31.95 -3.83
CA ASP A 115 -31.39 -31.19 -4.25
C ASP A 115 -31.65 -29.67 -4.23
N ASN A 116 -32.83 -29.25 -4.70
CA ASN A 116 -33.24 -27.84 -4.64
C ASN A 116 -33.37 -27.35 -3.19
N THR A 117 -33.92 -28.18 -2.30
CA THR A 117 -34.05 -27.89 -0.87
C THR A 117 -32.68 -27.76 -0.19
N GLU A 118 -31.76 -28.70 -0.44
CA GLU A 118 -30.39 -28.65 0.09
C GLU A 118 -29.67 -27.39 -0.42
N ARG A 119 -29.86 -27.04 -1.69
CA ARG A 119 -29.25 -25.86 -2.29
C ARG A 119 -29.82 -24.56 -1.69
N ILE A 120 -31.11 -24.50 -1.39
CA ILE A 120 -31.73 -23.37 -0.68
C ILE A 120 -31.18 -23.26 0.75
N GLU A 121 -31.09 -24.37 1.47
CA GLU A 121 -30.55 -24.38 2.83
C GLU A 121 -29.09 -23.90 2.85
N ARG A 122 -28.26 -24.40 1.93
CA ARG A 122 -26.87 -23.97 1.77
C ARG A 122 -26.79 -22.48 1.43
N THR A 123 -27.62 -22.01 0.49
CA THR A 123 -27.66 -20.59 0.10
C THR A 123 -28.09 -19.71 1.28
N GLY A 124 -29.10 -20.13 2.05
CA GLY A 124 -29.57 -19.43 3.25
C GLY A 124 -28.49 -19.34 4.33
N LYS A 125 -27.70 -20.40 4.53
CA LYS A 125 -26.56 -20.39 5.44
C LYS A 125 -25.48 -19.41 4.96
N THR A 126 -25.11 -19.45 3.68
CA THR A 126 -24.11 -18.51 3.12
C THR A 126 -24.59 -17.05 3.16
N LEU A 127 -25.90 -16.81 3.00
CA LEU A 127 -26.48 -15.47 3.12
C LEU A 127 -26.41 -14.96 4.56
N THR A 128 -26.68 -15.83 5.54
CA THR A 128 -26.61 -15.50 6.97
C THR A 128 -25.17 -15.22 7.39
N GLU A 129 -24.21 -16.00 6.92
CA GLU A 129 -22.77 -15.76 7.11
C GLU A 129 -22.34 -14.46 6.44
N GLY A 130 -22.78 -14.20 5.21
CA GLY A 130 -22.53 -12.94 4.50
C GLY A 130 -23.09 -11.72 5.23
N TYR A 131 -24.31 -11.81 5.76
CA TYR A 131 -24.92 -10.75 6.55
C TYR A 131 -24.10 -10.44 7.81
N ARG A 132 -23.64 -11.47 8.52
CA ARG A 132 -22.76 -11.30 9.68
C ARG A 132 -21.44 -10.63 9.30
N LEU A 133 -20.83 -11.03 8.18
CA LEU A 133 -19.59 -10.43 7.68
C LEU A 133 -19.79 -8.94 7.33
N VAL A 134 -20.92 -8.57 6.73
CA VAL A 134 -21.24 -7.17 6.42
C VAL A 134 -21.37 -6.34 7.69
N LEU A 135 -22.04 -6.85 8.74
CA LEU A 135 -22.14 -6.16 10.02
C LEU A 135 -20.78 -5.97 10.69
N GLU A 136 -19.91 -6.99 10.66
CA GLU A 136 -18.55 -6.88 11.16
C GLU A 136 -17.74 -5.84 10.36
N THR A 137 -17.91 -5.83 9.03
CA THR A 137 -17.28 -4.85 8.15
C THR A 137 -17.79 -3.43 8.42
N GLU A 138 -19.08 -3.25 8.70
CA GLU A 138 -19.67 -1.96 9.08
C GLU A 138 -19.05 -1.46 10.40
N GLN A 139 -18.90 -2.34 11.39
CA GLN A 139 -18.27 -2.00 12.66
C GLN A 139 -16.81 -1.58 12.49
N ILE A 140 -16.04 -2.30 11.67
CA ILE A 140 -14.65 -1.94 11.34
C ILE A 140 -14.63 -0.60 10.60
N GLY A 141 -15.53 -0.39 9.63
CA GLY A 141 -15.65 0.87 8.90
C GLY A 141 -15.95 2.06 9.82
N ALA A 142 -16.84 1.88 10.79
CA ALA A 142 -17.15 2.89 11.80
C ALA A 142 -15.92 3.23 12.67
N ALA A 143 -15.16 2.22 13.11
CA ALA A 143 -13.92 2.42 13.86
C ALA A 143 -12.86 3.16 13.03
N VAL A 144 -12.69 2.81 11.75
CA VAL A 144 -11.77 3.50 10.83
C VAL A 144 -12.19 4.96 10.64
N LEU A 145 -13.48 5.26 10.50
CA LEU A 145 -13.97 6.64 10.40
C LEU A 145 -13.69 7.44 11.68
N GLN A 146 -13.83 6.83 12.86
CA GLN A 146 -13.49 7.45 14.13
C GLN A 146 -11.99 7.77 14.21
N ASP A 147 -11.13 6.83 13.83
CA ASP A 147 -9.68 7.02 13.78
C ASP A 147 -9.27 8.12 12.80
N LEU A 148 -9.86 8.14 11.60
CA LEU A 148 -9.62 9.18 10.60
C LEU A 148 -10.05 10.56 11.12
N SER A 149 -11.15 10.64 11.85
CA SER A 149 -11.59 11.87 12.52
C SER A 149 -10.57 12.33 13.56
N GLY A 150 -10.06 11.43 14.40
CA GLY A 150 -9.01 11.72 15.38
C GLY A 150 -7.68 12.14 14.73
N GLN A 151 -7.30 11.50 13.62
CA GLN A 151 -6.12 11.89 12.84
C GLN A 151 -6.29 13.27 12.22
N ARG A 152 -7.47 13.59 11.67
CA ARG A 152 -7.77 14.92 11.14
C ARG A 152 -7.62 16.00 12.22
N GLU A 153 -8.12 15.74 13.42
CA GLU A 153 -7.99 16.67 14.55
C GLU A 153 -6.52 16.85 14.96
N THR A 154 -5.75 15.76 14.99
CA THR A 154 -4.31 15.79 15.26
C THR A 154 -3.55 16.62 14.23
N ILE A 155 -3.84 16.44 12.93
CA ILE A 155 -3.24 17.24 11.85
C ILE A 155 -3.61 18.72 12.01
N GLN A 156 -4.87 19.03 12.34
CA GLN A 156 -5.29 20.41 12.58
C GLN A 156 -4.55 21.04 13.76
N ARG A 157 -4.40 20.33 14.89
CA ARG A 157 -3.62 20.79 16.04
C ARG A 157 -2.15 21.04 15.66
N SER A 158 -1.53 20.09 14.96
CA SER A 158 -0.13 20.23 14.51
C SER A 158 0.05 21.43 13.57
N ARG A 159 -0.88 21.66 12.64
CA ARG A 159 -0.89 22.86 11.79
C ARG A 159 -1.01 24.16 12.60
N GLY A 160 -1.87 24.17 13.62
CA GLY A 160 -1.99 25.30 14.54
C GLY A 160 -0.68 25.61 15.26
N ARG A 161 -0.03 24.58 15.83
CA ARG A 161 1.26 24.72 16.53
C ARG A 161 2.38 25.17 15.60
N LEU A 162 2.41 24.67 14.36
CA LEU A 162 3.38 25.12 13.34
C LEU A 162 3.21 26.60 13.02
N ARG A 163 1.97 27.08 12.87
CA ARG A 163 1.70 28.49 12.62
C ARG A 163 2.11 29.37 13.81
N GLU A 164 1.84 28.93 15.03
CA GLU A 164 2.31 29.63 16.24
C GLU A 164 3.85 29.65 16.33
N THR A 165 4.50 28.54 16.00
CA THR A 165 5.96 28.45 15.96
C THR A 165 6.55 29.39 14.91
N ASP A 166 5.92 29.51 13.74
CA ASP A 166 6.33 30.44 12.68
C ASP A 166 6.22 31.90 13.13
N GLU A 167 5.15 32.25 13.85
CA GLU A 167 5.02 33.57 14.47
C GLU A 167 6.12 33.84 15.52
N GLN A 168 6.46 32.85 16.34
CA GLN A 168 7.56 32.95 17.31
C GLN A 168 8.93 33.06 16.65
N LEU A 169 9.17 32.33 15.55
CA LEU A 169 10.38 32.42 14.74
C LEU A 169 10.52 33.80 14.11
N ASN A 170 9.44 34.38 13.58
CA ASN A 170 9.45 35.73 13.03
C ASN A 170 9.79 36.79 14.10
N ARG A 171 9.22 36.67 15.31
CA ARG A 171 9.59 37.53 16.45
C ARG A 171 11.06 37.37 16.83
N SER A 172 11.54 36.12 16.90
CA SER A 172 12.93 35.81 17.23
C SER A 172 13.89 36.35 16.17
N SER A 173 13.55 36.24 14.89
CA SER A 173 14.32 36.81 13.78
C SER A 173 14.44 38.33 13.88
N ARG A 174 13.34 39.03 14.23
CA ARG A 174 13.38 40.49 14.47
C ARG A 174 14.28 40.87 15.64
N LEU A 175 14.20 40.11 16.75
CA LEU A 175 15.06 40.34 17.92
C LEU A 175 16.53 40.10 17.58
N LEU A 176 16.85 38.99 16.90
CA LEU A 176 18.20 38.68 16.44
C LEU A 176 18.74 39.78 15.51
N ASN A 177 17.96 40.23 14.54
CA ASN A 177 18.38 41.31 13.65
C ASN A 177 18.69 42.60 14.44
N SER A 178 17.90 42.91 15.47
CA SER A 178 18.18 44.05 16.36
C SER A 178 19.45 43.87 17.21
N MET A 179 19.79 42.64 17.60
CA MET A 179 21.02 42.33 18.32
C MET A 179 22.23 42.44 17.40
N VAL A 180 22.13 41.93 16.17
CA VAL A 180 23.17 42.03 15.14
C VAL A 180 23.47 43.49 14.82
N MET A 181 22.44 44.32 14.63
CA MET A 181 22.62 45.74 14.33
C MET A 181 23.33 46.49 15.48
N ARG A 182 22.95 46.20 16.74
CA ARG A 182 23.62 46.76 17.92
C ARG A 182 25.07 46.29 18.03
N ALA A 183 25.35 45.01 17.80
CA ALA A 183 26.71 44.48 17.82
C ALA A 183 27.60 45.11 16.74
N MET A 184 27.04 45.36 15.54
CA MET A 184 27.75 46.08 14.47
C MET A 184 28.05 47.54 14.86
N GLN A 185 27.09 48.22 15.48
CA GLN A 185 27.27 49.59 15.99
C GLN A 185 28.38 49.66 17.05
N ASP A 186 28.36 48.76 18.02
CA ASP A 186 29.38 48.68 19.08
C ASP A 186 30.78 48.47 18.50
N ARG A 187 30.93 47.58 17.50
CA ARG A 187 32.21 47.39 16.82
C ARG A 187 32.67 48.63 16.07
N PHE A 188 31.77 49.34 15.38
CA PHE A 188 32.12 50.56 14.66
C PHE A 188 32.56 51.68 15.61
N VAL A 189 31.87 51.84 16.74
CA VAL A 189 32.24 52.80 17.79
C VAL A 189 33.62 52.48 18.36
N LEU A 190 33.92 51.21 18.64
CA LEU A 190 35.22 50.80 19.16
C LEU A 190 36.37 51.12 18.17
N VAL A 191 36.18 50.83 16.88
CA VAL A 191 37.18 51.15 15.85
C VAL A 191 37.39 52.67 15.72
N MET A 192 36.31 53.46 15.80
CA MET A 192 36.38 54.92 15.74
C MET A 192 37.17 55.50 16.93
N VAL A 193 36.93 55.00 18.15
CA VAL A 193 37.66 55.43 19.36
C VAL A 193 39.16 55.13 19.25
N PHE A 194 39.53 53.93 18.80
CA PHE A 194 40.95 53.58 18.59
C PHE A 194 41.62 54.48 17.54
N LEU A 195 40.93 54.82 16.46
CA LEU A 195 41.44 55.75 15.44
C LEU A 195 41.69 57.15 16.01
N VAL A 196 40.76 57.69 16.80
CA VAL A 196 40.90 59.02 17.42
C VAL A 196 42.08 59.05 18.39
N ILE A 197 42.19 58.05 19.26
CA ILE A 197 43.32 57.95 20.21
C ILE A 197 44.65 57.84 19.45
N GLY A 198 44.71 57.02 18.39
CA GLY A 198 45.89 56.90 17.55
C GLY A 198 46.29 58.21 16.87
N ALA A 199 45.32 58.93 16.30
CA ALA A 199 45.56 60.22 15.66
C ALA A 199 46.07 61.29 16.65
N LEU A 200 45.47 61.37 17.84
CA LEU A 200 45.95 62.26 18.91
C LEU A 200 47.37 61.89 19.38
N GLY A 201 47.66 60.59 19.51
CA GLY A 201 49.01 60.11 19.84
C GLY A 201 50.04 60.50 18.78
N CYS A 202 49.72 60.33 17.49
CA CYS A 202 50.58 60.75 16.39
C CYS A 202 50.81 62.28 16.38
N LEU A 203 49.75 63.07 16.62
CA LEU A 203 49.87 64.53 16.71
C LEU A 203 50.75 64.96 17.87
N ALA A 204 50.58 64.35 19.05
CA ALA A 204 51.42 64.65 20.21
C ALA A 204 52.89 64.34 19.93
N LEU A 205 53.19 63.18 19.33
CA LEU A 205 54.55 62.81 18.94
C LEU A 205 55.16 63.78 17.92
N TYR A 206 54.37 64.20 16.93
CA TYR A 206 54.79 65.19 15.94
C TYR A 206 55.17 66.52 16.60
N PHE A 207 54.35 67.01 17.54
CA PHE A 207 54.62 68.24 18.30
C PHE A 207 55.79 68.11 19.28
N THR A 208 56.10 66.92 19.78
CA THR A 208 57.27 66.73 20.67
C THR A 208 58.58 66.55 19.92
N ILE A 209 58.54 66.03 18.68
CA ILE A 209 59.72 65.82 17.83
C ILE A 209 60.09 67.10 17.06
N THR A 210 59.10 67.89 16.68
CA THR A 210 59.28 69.18 16.00
C THR A 210 59.57 70.28 17.01
#